data_AF-A0A973JYQ9-F1
#
_entry.id   AF-A0A973JYQ9-F1
#
_cell.length_a   1.000
_cell.length_b   1.000
_cell.length_c   1.000
_cell.angle_alpha   90.00
_cell.angle_beta   90.00
_cell.angle_gamma   90.00
#
_symmetry.space_group_name_H-M   'P 1'
#
loop_
_entity.id
_entity.type
_entity.pdbx_description
1 polymer ?
#
loop_
_entity_poly.entity_id
_entity_poly.type
_entity_poly.pdbx_seq_one_letter_code
_entity_poly.pdbx_strand_id
1 'polypeptide(L)'
;MRTPEFAYVNAWSRDGRRLLLCLGQNTGSGWKTTGFAVLDPAKPSFTPVRLKDEPLRNAWYGFDPTGAGVVALSPDLDRQPLRFYSLTGEPRRRVQEVGAGLAGTMFSPSGRLFLTNCPGLTDADHCVHDVASGKEVRRLTSGCTELARWFDEDHLLCRVVQDANAATVRYAVIDLSGAPVRTLAELSGKAEDVALEFTPVVR
;
A
#
# COMPACT_ATOMS: atom_id res chain seq x y z
N MET A 1 5.10 -16.41 -28.73
CA MET A 1 5.92 -15.33 -28.12
C MET A 1 5.68 -15.34 -26.62
N ARG A 2 6.71 -15.19 -25.78
CA ARG A 2 6.53 -15.03 -24.32
C ARG A 2 6.18 -13.57 -24.03
N THR A 3 5.18 -13.34 -23.18
CA THR A 3 4.83 -11.99 -22.72
C THR A 3 6.03 -11.39 -21.96
N PRO A 4 6.46 -10.16 -22.28
CA PRO A 4 7.55 -9.52 -21.57
C PRO A 4 7.18 -9.30 -20.10
N GLU A 5 8.19 -9.44 -19.26
CA GLU A 5 8.07 -9.22 -17.83
C GLU A 5 8.57 -7.83 -17.46
N PHE A 6 7.82 -7.17 -16.60
CA PHE A 6 8.08 -5.81 -16.16
C PHE A 6 8.48 -5.84 -14.68
N ALA A 7 9.37 -4.91 -14.34
CA ALA A 7 9.77 -4.62 -12.99
C ALA A 7 9.58 -3.12 -12.74
N TYR A 8 9.02 -2.75 -11.58
CA TYR A 8 8.94 -1.36 -11.16
C TYR A 8 9.22 -1.24 -9.66
N VAL A 9 9.78 -0.10 -9.26
CA VAL A 9 10.00 0.24 -7.85
C VAL A 9 8.65 0.47 -7.20
N ASN A 10 8.41 -0.21 -6.07
CA ASN A 10 7.17 -0.04 -5.30
C ASN A 10 7.42 0.68 -3.97
N ALA A 11 8.47 0.28 -3.24
CA ALA A 11 8.73 0.83 -1.91
C ALA A 11 10.22 0.89 -1.58
N TRP A 12 10.59 1.88 -0.77
CA TRP A 12 11.83 1.86 -0.01
C TRP A 12 11.64 1.09 1.29
N SER A 13 12.70 0.43 1.76
CA SER A 13 12.73 -0.03 3.15
C SER A 13 12.75 1.18 4.06
N ARG A 14 12.22 1.02 5.26
CA ARG A 14 12.09 2.09 6.24
C ARG A 14 13.40 2.78 6.59
N ASP A 15 14.51 2.04 6.59
CA ASP A 15 15.86 2.56 6.81
C ASP A 15 16.47 3.24 5.57
N GLY A 16 15.74 3.29 4.44
CA GLY A 16 16.20 3.87 3.18
C GLY A 16 17.30 3.08 2.47
N ARG A 17 17.61 1.85 2.92
CA ARG A 17 18.77 1.10 2.42
C ARG A 17 18.44 0.11 1.30
N ARG A 18 17.18 -0.25 1.13
CA ARG A 18 16.74 -1.25 0.16
C ARG A 18 15.54 -0.75 -0.62
N LEU A 19 15.49 -1.15 -1.88
CA LEU A 19 14.37 -0.97 -2.78
C LEU A 19 13.63 -2.29 -2.96
N LEU A 20 12.31 -2.25 -2.94
CA LEU A 20 11.45 -3.37 -3.28
C LEU A 20 10.89 -3.15 -4.69
N LEU A 21 11.18 -4.09 -5.58
CA LEU A 21 10.66 -4.14 -6.93
C LEU A 21 9.48 -5.10 -6.99
N CYS A 22 8.39 -4.69 -7.61
CA CYS A 22 7.32 -5.59 -8.00
C CYS A 22 7.60 -6.14 -9.39
N LEU A 23 7.44 -7.46 -9.56
CA LEU A 23 7.64 -8.16 -10.81
C LEU A 23 6.31 -8.73 -11.29
N GLY A 24 6.03 -8.54 -12.57
CA GLY A 24 4.80 -9.07 -13.15
C GLY A 24 4.70 -8.85 -14.64
N GLN A 25 3.54 -9.21 -15.17
CA GLN A 25 3.26 -9.23 -16.60
C GLN A 25 1.92 -8.56 -16.83
N ASN A 26 1.86 -7.70 -17.86
CA ASN A 26 0.58 -7.25 -18.38
C ASN A 26 0.04 -8.33 -19.32
N THR A 27 -1.09 -8.92 -18.95
CA THR A 27 -1.76 -9.97 -19.73
C THR A 27 -3.02 -9.39 -20.36
N GLY A 28 -3.62 -10.08 -21.33
CA GLY A 28 -4.91 -9.66 -21.90
C GLY A 28 -6.05 -9.51 -20.87
N SER A 29 -5.89 -10.08 -19.67
CA SER A 29 -6.82 -9.95 -18.54
C SER A 29 -6.34 -9.00 -17.43
N GLY A 30 -5.30 -8.19 -17.69
CA GLY A 30 -4.74 -7.21 -16.77
C GLY A 30 -3.39 -7.63 -16.18
N TRP A 31 -2.95 -6.87 -15.16
CA TRP A 31 -1.66 -7.08 -14.52
C TRP A 31 -1.66 -8.31 -13.61
N LYS A 32 -0.68 -9.19 -13.81
CA LYS A 32 -0.42 -10.34 -12.95
C LYS A 32 0.95 -10.21 -12.30
N THR A 33 0.95 -10.18 -10.99
CA THR A 33 2.15 -10.09 -10.16
C THR A 33 2.71 -11.48 -9.92
N THR A 34 3.93 -11.71 -10.40
CA THR A 34 4.60 -13.02 -10.40
C THR A 34 5.66 -13.12 -9.31
N GLY A 35 6.03 -12.01 -8.68
CA GLY A 35 7.06 -12.00 -7.64
C GLY A 35 7.58 -10.61 -7.32
N PHE A 36 8.69 -10.56 -6.59
CA PHE A 36 9.34 -9.33 -6.19
C PHE A 36 10.85 -9.46 -6.26
N ALA A 37 11.57 -8.35 -6.13
CA ALA A 37 13.01 -8.38 -5.87
C ALA A 37 13.35 -7.33 -4.83
N VAL A 38 14.36 -7.62 -4.00
CA VAL A 38 14.94 -6.64 -3.08
C VAL A 38 16.30 -6.24 -3.63
N LEU A 39 16.46 -4.94 -3.87
CA LEU A 39 17.68 -4.33 -4.36
C LEU A 39 18.34 -3.54 -3.22
N ASP A 40 19.64 -3.74 -3.05
CA ASP A 40 20.50 -2.85 -2.28
C ASP A 40 21.18 -1.92 -3.29
N PRO A 41 20.85 -0.62 -3.35
CA PRO A 41 21.41 0.28 -4.36
C PRO A 41 22.94 0.40 -4.33
N ALA A 42 23.57 0.05 -3.20
CA ALA A 42 25.02 0.01 -3.08
C ALA A 42 25.65 -1.27 -3.66
N LYS A 43 24.84 -2.24 -4.11
CA LYS A 43 25.28 -3.52 -4.69
C LYS A 43 24.83 -3.66 -6.13
N PRO A 44 25.67 -4.22 -7.03
CA PRO A 44 25.39 -4.25 -8.46
C PRO A 44 24.44 -5.37 -8.91
N SER A 45 23.81 -6.12 -7.98
CA SER A 45 22.95 -7.24 -8.35
C SER A 45 21.77 -7.43 -7.42
N PHE A 46 20.70 -8.01 -7.96
CA PHE A 46 19.53 -8.48 -7.23
C PHE A 46 19.13 -9.85 -7.75
N THR A 47 18.41 -10.60 -6.92
CA THR A 47 17.82 -11.89 -7.32
C THR A 47 16.30 -11.77 -7.28
N PRO A 48 15.62 -11.94 -8.43
CA PRO A 48 14.18 -12.07 -8.47
C PRO A 48 13.68 -13.22 -7.61
N VAL A 49 12.67 -12.95 -6.79
CA VAL A 49 11.93 -13.94 -6.01
C VAL A 49 10.62 -14.20 -6.73
N ARG A 50 10.48 -15.40 -7.28
CA ARG A 50 9.24 -15.87 -7.90
C ARG A 50 8.42 -16.63 -6.89
N LEU A 51 7.16 -16.27 -6.74
CA LEU A 51 6.26 -17.06 -5.91
C LEU A 51 5.97 -18.38 -6.65
N LYS A 52 5.88 -19.46 -5.87
CA LYS A 52 5.49 -20.78 -6.40
C LYS A 52 3.99 -20.89 -6.61
N ASP A 53 3.22 -20.08 -5.89
CA ASP A 53 1.77 -19.98 -6.00
C ASP A 53 1.35 -19.30 -7.32
N GLU A 54 0.06 -19.36 -7.63
CA GLU A 54 -0.50 -18.65 -8.78
C GLU A 54 -0.19 -17.14 -8.71
N PRO A 55 0.17 -16.50 -9.85
CA PRO A 55 0.36 -15.07 -9.92
C PRO A 55 -0.84 -14.30 -9.37
N LEU A 56 -0.55 -13.30 -8.53
CA LEU A 56 -1.58 -12.50 -7.89
C LEU A 56 -2.12 -11.44 -8.86
N ARG A 57 -3.43 -11.33 -8.99
CA ARG A 57 -4.08 -10.30 -9.82
C ARG A 57 -3.89 -8.93 -9.20
N ASN A 58 -3.31 -7.99 -9.94
CA ASN A 58 -3.10 -6.59 -9.54
C ASN A 58 -2.45 -6.37 -8.15
N ALA A 59 -1.83 -7.39 -7.55
CA ALA A 59 -1.27 -7.24 -6.21
C ALA A 59 0.08 -6.55 -6.24
N TRP A 60 0.34 -5.69 -5.27
CA TRP A 60 1.59 -4.98 -5.10
C TRP A 60 2.31 -5.52 -3.87
N TYR A 61 3.63 -5.33 -3.81
CA TYR A 61 4.43 -5.71 -2.65
C TYR A 61 4.92 -4.48 -1.87
N GLY A 62 4.86 -4.59 -0.55
CA GLY A 62 5.50 -3.68 0.40
C GLY A 62 6.41 -4.44 1.36
N PHE A 63 7.35 -3.77 2.01
CA PHE A 63 8.05 -4.39 3.14
C PHE A 63 7.07 -4.64 4.29
N ASP A 64 7.26 -5.76 4.99
CA ASP A 64 6.61 -5.93 6.28
C ASP A 64 7.18 -4.92 7.31
N PRO A 65 6.51 -4.67 8.45
CA PRO A 65 6.95 -3.63 9.37
C PRO A 65 8.31 -3.90 10.04
N THR A 66 8.80 -5.14 9.98
CA THR A 66 10.14 -5.51 10.48
C THR A 66 11.23 -5.34 9.42
N GLY A 67 10.85 -5.26 8.14
CA GLY A 67 11.76 -5.30 7.00
C GLY A 67 12.42 -6.67 6.76
N ALA A 68 12.03 -7.71 7.50
CA ALA A 68 12.52 -9.08 7.35
C ALA A 68 11.69 -9.90 6.35
N GLY A 69 10.60 -9.34 5.84
CA GLY A 69 9.71 -9.92 4.86
C GLY A 69 9.03 -8.87 4.01
N VAL A 70 8.09 -9.34 3.18
CA VAL A 70 7.23 -8.51 2.35
C VAL A 70 5.77 -8.90 2.56
N VAL A 71 4.87 -7.97 2.27
CA VAL A 71 3.44 -8.24 2.14
C VAL A 71 2.97 -8.08 0.71
N ALA A 72 1.90 -8.78 0.35
CA ALA A 72 1.21 -8.63 -0.92
C ALA A 72 -0.26 -8.27 -0.70
N LEU A 73 -0.72 -7.21 -1.40
CA LEU A 73 -2.09 -6.72 -1.37
C LEU A 73 -2.44 -6.01 -2.68
N SER A 74 -3.66 -6.18 -3.17
CA SER A 74 -4.17 -5.44 -4.33
C SER A 74 -4.82 -4.12 -3.89
N PRO A 75 -4.60 -3.01 -4.61
CA PRO A 75 -5.35 -1.78 -4.39
C PRO A 75 -6.79 -1.85 -4.95
N ASP A 76 -7.13 -2.88 -5.73
CA ASP A 76 -8.41 -2.92 -6.49
C ASP A 76 -9.41 -3.97 -5.99
N LEU A 77 -9.02 -4.81 -5.03
CA LEU A 77 -9.89 -5.87 -4.52
C LEU A 77 -10.54 -5.45 -3.21
N ASP A 78 -11.87 -5.41 -3.22
CA ASP A 78 -12.72 -5.07 -2.06
C ASP A 78 -12.66 -6.13 -0.96
N ARG A 79 -12.35 -7.38 -1.30
CA ARG A 79 -12.11 -8.48 -0.35
C ARG A 79 -10.97 -9.36 -0.80
N GLN A 80 -9.98 -9.52 0.05
CA GLN A 80 -8.80 -10.34 -0.22
C GLN A 80 -8.05 -10.66 1.08
N PRO A 81 -7.10 -11.61 1.06
CA PRO A 81 -6.17 -11.73 2.17
C PRO A 81 -4.92 -10.87 1.96
N LEU A 82 -4.47 -10.24 3.05
CA LEU A 82 -3.12 -9.70 3.17
C LEU A 82 -2.16 -10.86 3.39
N ARG A 83 -1.20 -11.03 2.48
CA ARG A 83 -0.29 -12.19 2.49
C ARG A 83 1.11 -11.74 2.91
N PHE A 84 1.70 -12.42 3.88
CA PHE A 84 3.08 -12.18 4.33
C PHE A 84 3.99 -13.26 3.77
N TYR A 85 5.15 -12.83 3.26
CA TYR A 85 6.21 -13.69 2.75
C TYR A 85 7.54 -13.30 3.37
N SER A 86 8.44 -14.27 3.53
CA SER A 86 9.86 -13.97 3.76
C SER A 86 10.49 -13.32 2.51
N LEU A 87 11.69 -12.76 2.65
CA LEU A 87 12.44 -12.23 1.52
C LEU A 87 12.87 -13.29 0.50
N THR A 88 12.71 -14.57 0.79
CA THR A 88 12.94 -15.68 -0.17
C THR A 88 11.64 -16.18 -0.80
N GLY A 89 10.50 -15.56 -0.49
CA GLY A 89 9.19 -15.87 -1.07
C GLY A 89 8.43 -16.99 -0.36
N GLU A 90 8.94 -17.51 0.76
CA GLU A 90 8.19 -18.49 1.57
C GLU A 90 7.00 -17.82 2.26
N PRO A 91 5.77 -18.37 2.14
CA PRO A 91 4.62 -17.87 2.88
C PRO A 91 4.84 -17.96 4.40
N ARG A 92 4.48 -16.89 5.13
CA ARG A 92 4.64 -16.82 6.59
C ARG A 92 3.32 -16.74 7.33
N ARG A 93 2.40 -15.91 6.84
CA ARG A 93 1.13 -15.58 7.52
C ARG A 93 0.14 -14.99 6.52
N ARG A 94 -1.15 -15.09 6.83
CA ARG A 94 -2.21 -14.37 6.11
C ARG A 94 -3.16 -13.73 7.11
N VAL A 95 -3.64 -12.53 6.80
CA VAL A 95 -4.84 -11.94 7.42
C VAL A 95 -5.96 -12.04 6.40
N GLN A 96 -7.03 -12.74 6.76
CA GLN A 96 -8.16 -12.97 5.86
C GLN A 96 -9.10 -11.77 5.85
N GLU A 97 -9.87 -11.63 4.78
CA GLU A 97 -10.94 -10.64 4.67
C GLU A 97 -10.50 -9.21 5.02
N VAL A 98 -9.48 -8.71 4.34
CA VAL A 98 -9.14 -7.27 4.32
C VAL A 98 -9.64 -6.64 3.01
N GLY A 99 -9.81 -5.32 3.01
CA GLY A 99 -10.15 -4.56 1.80
C GLY A 99 -8.93 -4.19 0.96
N ALA A 100 -9.15 -3.26 0.03
CA ALA A 100 -8.11 -2.65 -0.77
C ALA A 100 -7.08 -1.90 0.08
N GLY A 101 -5.84 -1.80 -0.38
CA GLY A 101 -4.82 -1.03 0.32
C GLY A 101 -3.50 -0.90 -0.45
N LEU A 102 -2.68 0.05 -0.01
CA LEU A 102 -1.38 0.34 -0.60
C LEU A 102 -0.27 -0.41 0.15
N ALA A 103 0.13 -1.58 -0.35
CA ALA A 103 1.10 -2.46 0.32
C ALA A 103 2.38 -1.73 0.78
N GLY A 104 2.91 -0.79 -0.02
CA GLY A 104 4.13 -0.05 0.28
C GLY A 104 4.02 0.98 1.42
N THR A 105 2.82 1.39 1.83
CA THR A 105 2.61 2.47 2.83
C THR A 105 1.54 2.14 3.87
N MET A 106 1.09 0.89 3.94
CA MET A 106 -0.05 0.49 4.78
C MET A 106 0.25 0.37 6.28
N PHE A 107 1.53 0.26 6.68
CA PHE A 107 1.90 0.09 8.09
C PHE A 107 2.13 1.44 8.79
N SER A 108 1.69 1.54 10.04
CA SER A 108 1.98 2.71 10.87
C SER A 108 3.49 2.83 11.10
N PRO A 109 4.00 4.04 11.38
CA PRO A 109 5.41 4.21 11.77
C PRO A 109 5.88 3.26 12.88
N SER A 110 5.12 2.83 13.87
CA SER A 110 5.57 1.84 14.87
C SER A 110 5.55 0.41 14.33
N GLY A 111 4.88 0.18 13.20
CA GLY A 111 4.65 -1.14 12.63
C GLY A 111 3.64 -1.98 13.41
N ARG A 112 2.96 -1.38 14.40
CA ARG A 112 1.95 -2.07 15.22
C ARG A 112 0.61 -2.16 14.51
N LEU A 113 0.29 -1.19 13.66
CA LEU A 113 -0.99 -1.11 12.98
C LEU A 113 -0.80 -1.19 11.47
N PHE A 114 -1.82 -1.68 10.79
CA PHE A 114 -1.93 -1.53 9.34
C PHE A 114 -3.30 -1.03 8.93
N LEU A 115 -3.34 -0.33 7.80
CA LEU A 115 -4.52 0.31 7.25
C LEU A 115 -4.92 -0.35 5.93
N THR A 116 -6.20 -0.63 5.78
CA THR A 116 -6.84 -0.95 4.50
C THR A 116 -8.17 -0.22 4.43
N ASN A 117 -8.82 -0.21 3.27
CA ASN A 117 -10.27 -0.04 3.26
C ASN A 117 -10.93 -1.20 4.02
N CYS A 118 -12.15 -0.96 4.47
CA CYS A 118 -12.95 -2.02 5.05
C CYS A 118 -13.46 -2.99 3.97
N PRO A 119 -13.53 -4.30 4.27
CA PRO A 119 -13.84 -5.31 3.27
C PRO A 119 -15.25 -5.13 2.67
N GLY A 120 -15.34 -5.03 1.35
CA GLY A 120 -16.59 -4.81 0.62
C GLY A 120 -17.20 -3.41 0.78
N LEU A 121 -16.45 -2.45 1.32
CA LEU A 121 -16.86 -1.05 1.46
C LEU A 121 -16.06 -0.13 0.54
N THR A 122 -16.33 1.17 0.62
CA THR A 122 -15.82 2.19 -0.31
C THR A 122 -14.47 2.77 0.15
N ASP A 123 -13.84 3.61 -0.68
CA ASP A 123 -12.62 4.37 -0.31
C ASP A 123 -12.83 5.38 0.83
N ALA A 124 -14.08 5.66 1.21
CA ALA A 124 -14.40 6.47 2.38
C ALA A 124 -14.28 5.67 3.69
N ASP A 125 -14.31 4.34 3.65
CA ASP A 125 -14.41 3.46 4.82
C ASP A 125 -13.08 2.73 5.08
N HIS A 126 -12.40 3.12 6.15
CA HIS A 126 -11.07 2.63 6.49
C HIS A 126 -11.11 1.74 7.72
N CYS A 127 -10.36 0.63 7.65
CA CYS A 127 -10.21 -0.33 8.72
C CYS A 127 -8.73 -0.36 9.17
N VAL A 128 -8.52 -0.16 10.47
CA VAL A 128 -7.22 -0.24 11.12
C VAL A 128 -7.14 -1.55 11.87
N HIS A 129 -6.06 -2.28 11.65
CA HIS A 129 -5.86 -3.62 12.16
C HIS A 129 -4.58 -3.69 12.98
N ASP A 130 -4.58 -4.51 14.03
CA ASP A 130 -3.37 -4.88 14.75
C ASP A 130 -2.53 -5.84 13.90
N VAL A 131 -1.25 -5.52 13.71
CA VAL A 131 -0.34 -6.29 12.84
C VAL A 131 -0.07 -7.69 13.38
N ALA A 132 0.01 -7.87 14.70
CA ALA A 132 0.36 -9.14 15.30
C ALA A 132 -0.80 -10.15 15.18
N SER A 133 -1.99 -9.74 15.60
CA SER A 133 -3.20 -10.58 15.61
C SER A 133 -3.91 -10.59 14.25
N GLY A 134 -3.81 -9.52 13.46
CA GLY A 134 -4.62 -9.31 12.26
C GLY A 134 -6.08 -8.93 12.56
N LYS A 135 -6.40 -8.57 13.80
CA LYS A 135 -7.76 -8.15 14.16
C LYS A 135 -7.98 -6.69 13.81
N GLU A 136 -9.16 -6.37 13.29
CA GLU A 136 -9.64 -4.99 13.20
C GLU A 136 -9.74 -4.43 14.62
N VAL A 137 -9.06 -3.30 14.86
CA VAL A 137 -9.08 -2.56 16.14
C VAL A 137 -9.81 -1.23 16.02
N ARG A 138 -10.02 -0.75 14.79
CA ARG A 138 -10.80 0.46 14.53
C ARG A 138 -11.39 0.47 13.13
N ARG A 139 -12.54 1.12 13.01
CA ARG A 139 -13.19 1.50 11.76
C ARG A 139 -13.46 2.99 11.77
N LEU A 140 -13.25 3.65 10.65
CA LEU A 140 -13.58 5.06 10.47
C LEU A 140 -14.11 5.33 9.06
N THR A 141 -14.99 6.32 8.95
CA THR A 141 -15.45 6.85 7.67
C THR A 141 -14.92 8.28 7.53
N SER A 142 -14.47 8.67 6.36
CA SER A 142 -13.86 9.98 6.11
C SER A 142 -14.26 10.54 4.74
N GLY A 143 -13.84 11.77 4.46
CA GLY A 143 -13.99 12.38 3.13
C GLY A 143 -12.93 11.94 2.11
N CYS A 144 -12.11 10.92 2.42
CA CYS A 144 -11.10 10.43 1.50
C CYS A 144 -11.76 9.82 0.27
N THR A 145 -11.21 10.14 -0.91
CA THR A 145 -11.71 9.64 -2.20
C THR A 145 -10.74 8.64 -2.85
N GLU A 146 -9.66 8.30 -2.14
CA GLU A 146 -8.66 7.31 -2.53
C GLU A 146 -8.14 6.62 -1.26
N LEU A 147 -7.39 5.54 -1.45
CA LEU A 147 -6.70 4.81 -0.39
C LEU A 147 -5.83 5.76 0.46
N ALA A 148 -6.17 5.83 1.74
CA ALA A 148 -5.41 6.59 2.72
C ALA A 148 -4.08 5.86 3.07
N ARG A 149 -3.14 6.62 3.65
CA ARG A 149 -1.83 6.13 4.09
C ARG A 149 -1.43 6.81 5.39
N TRP A 150 -0.54 6.19 6.17
CA TRP A 150 -0.13 6.73 7.46
C TRP A 150 0.68 8.01 7.32
N PHE A 151 0.26 9.07 8.01
CA PHE A 151 1.02 10.31 8.13
C PHE A 151 1.98 10.25 9.32
N ASP A 152 1.45 9.87 10.48
CA ASP A 152 2.18 9.54 11.71
C ASP A 152 1.47 8.37 12.44
N GLU A 153 1.67 8.18 13.74
CA GLU A 153 1.04 7.08 14.49
C GLU A 153 -0.48 7.23 14.68
N ASP A 154 -0.99 8.45 14.64
CA ASP A 154 -2.36 8.79 15.05
C ASP A 154 -3.16 9.45 13.92
N HIS A 155 -2.52 9.68 12.78
CA HIS A 155 -3.11 10.38 11.65
C HIS A 155 -2.84 9.71 10.31
N LEU A 156 -3.80 9.87 9.41
CA LEU A 156 -3.74 9.40 8.04
C LEU A 156 -3.67 10.59 7.09
N LEU A 157 -2.87 10.45 6.04
CA LEU A 157 -2.90 11.30 4.88
C LEU A 157 -3.84 10.69 3.84
N CYS A 158 -4.76 11.49 3.31
CA CYS A 158 -5.53 11.09 2.16
C CYS A 158 -5.83 12.25 1.22
N ARG A 159 -6.27 11.86 0.02
CA ARG A 159 -6.74 12.76 -1.00
C ARG A 159 -8.25 12.95 -0.87
N VAL A 160 -8.70 14.19 -0.99
CA VAL A 160 -10.10 14.59 -0.97
C VAL A 160 -10.40 15.34 -2.25
N VAL A 161 -11.32 14.78 -3.06
CA VAL A 161 -11.86 15.43 -4.25
C VAL A 161 -13.27 15.92 -3.94
N GLN A 162 -13.49 17.23 -4.02
CA GLN A 162 -14.77 17.85 -3.67
C GLN A 162 -15.85 17.69 -4.74
N ASP A 163 -15.46 17.61 -6.01
CA ASP A 163 -16.35 17.38 -7.15
C ASP A 163 -15.53 16.63 -8.22
N ALA A 164 -16.12 15.60 -8.84
CA ALA A 164 -15.48 14.84 -9.90
C ALA A 164 -15.10 15.71 -11.12
N ASN A 165 -15.79 16.86 -11.28
CA ASN A 165 -15.48 17.88 -12.29
C ASN A 165 -14.57 19.00 -11.77
N ALA A 166 -14.28 19.05 -10.46
CA ALA A 166 -13.44 20.10 -9.90
C ALA A 166 -11.97 19.88 -10.26
N ALA A 167 -11.38 20.94 -10.82
CA ALA A 167 -9.95 21.09 -10.98
C ALA A 167 -9.26 21.40 -9.64
N THR A 168 -9.69 20.82 -8.51
CA THR A 168 -9.08 21.09 -7.20
C THR A 168 -8.93 19.83 -6.38
N VAL A 169 -7.67 19.48 -6.11
CA VAL A 169 -7.27 18.34 -5.30
C VAL A 169 -6.81 18.84 -3.95
N ARG A 170 -7.36 18.27 -2.88
CA ARG A 170 -6.90 18.56 -1.51
C ARG A 170 -6.22 17.34 -0.91
N TYR A 171 -5.04 17.55 -0.34
CA TYR A 171 -4.38 16.58 0.52
C TYR A 171 -4.60 16.99 1.97
N ALA A 172 -5.26 16.12 2.73
CA ALA A 172 -5.63 16.37 4.11
C ALA A 172 -5.06 15.30 5.04
N VAL A 173 -4.69 15.74 6.25
CA VAL A 173 -4.41 14.87 7.38
C VAL A 173 -5.71 14.73 8.17
N ILE A 174 -6.13 13.50 8.41
CA ILE A 174 -7.27 13.14 9.24
C ILE A 174 -6.80 12.36 10.47
N ASP A 175 -7.53 12.43 11.56
CA ASP A 175 -7.31 11.56 12.71
C ASP A 175 -7.96 10.19 12.51
N LEU A 176 -7.69 9.26 13.42
CA LEU A 176 -8.28 7.93 13.41
C LEU A 176 -9.78 7.90 13.79
N SER A 177 -10.45 9.04 13.97
CA SER A 177 -11.92 9.12 13.99
C SER A 177 -12.52 9.43 12.61
N GLY A 178 -11.67 9.81 11.65
CA GLY A 178 -12.06 10.28 10.32
C GLY A 178 -12.20 11.79 10.22
N ALA A 179 -11.95 12.53 11.32
CA ALA A 179 -12.09 13.97 11.34
C ALA A 179 -10.86 14.66 10.70
N PRO A 180 -11.05 15.71 9.89
CA PRO A 180 -9.94 16.47 9.34
C PRO A 180 -9.20 17.23 10.43
N VAL A 181 -7.88 17.08 10.47
CA VAL A 181 -6.98 17.78 11.39
C VAL A 181 -6.34 18.98 10.71
N ARG A 182 -5.88 18.82 9.46
CA ARG A 182 -5.30 19.91 8.67
C ARG A 182 -5.27 19.62 7.18
N THR A 183 -5.30 20.68 6.38
CA THR A 183 -4.95 20.62 4.96
C THR A 183 -3.43 20.78 4.80
N LEU A 184 -2.80 19.92 4.01
CA LEU A 184 -1.38 20.05 3.65
C LEU A 184 -1.19 20.83 2.35
N ALA A 185 -2.04 20.55 1.37
CA ALA A 185 -2.00 21.20 0.07
C ALA A 185 -3.39 21.24 -0.54
N GLU A 186 -3.64 22.32 -1.28
CA GLU A 186 -4.76 22.44 -2.20
C GLU A 186 -4.19 22.87 -3.55
N LEU A 187 -4.50 22.09 -4.58
CA LEU A 187 -3.84 22.20 -5.88
C LEU A 187 -4.90 22.33 -6.95
N SER A 188 -4.77 23.36 -7.77
CA SER A 188 -5.61 23.55 -8.94
C SER A 188 -5.05 22.76 -10.12
N GLY A 189 -5.87 21.91 -10.73
CA GLY A 189 -5.46 21.02 -11.82
C GLY A 189 -6.27 19.72 -11.83
N LYS A 190 -6.02 18.88 -12.84
CA LYS A 190 -6.63 17.55 -12.87
C LYS A 190 -6.03 16.67 -11.78
N ALA A 191 -6.90 15.82 -11.25
CA ALA A 191 -6.58 14.75 -10.32
C ALA A 191 -5.30 13.97 -10.65
N GLU A 192 -5.20 13.54 -11.90
CA GLU A 192 -4.17 12.63 -12.41
C GLU A 192 -2.76 13.24 -12.47
N ASP A 193 -2.63 14.56 -12.43
CA ASP A 193 -1.36 15.26 -12.67
C ASP A 193 -0.51 15.46 -11.40
N VAL A 194 -1.02 15.05 -10.23
CA VAL A 194 -0.39 15.37 -8.93
C VAL A 194 -0.19 14.14 -8.06
N ALA A 195 1.07 13.77 -7.84
CA ALA A 195 1.46 12.81 -6.81
C ALA A 195 2.06 13.52 -5.59
N LEU A 196 1.56 13.21 -4.39
CA LEU A 196 2.22 13.56 -3.14
C LEU A 196 3.02 12.37 -2.62
N GLU A 197 4.33 12.54 -2.52
CA GLU A 197 5.26 11.60 -1.89
C GLU A 197 5.82 12.23 -0.61
N PHE A 198 5.87 11.44 0.47
CA PHE A 198 6.50 11.86 1.71
C PHE A 198 7.01 10.63 2.46
N THR A 199 7.98 10.84 3.34
CA THR A 199 8.49 9.81 4.23
C THR A 199 8.05 10.15 5.66
N PRO A 200 7.25 9.28 6.33
CA PRO A 200 6.91 9.49 7.72
C PRO A 200 8.17 9.58 8.57
N VAL A 201 8.28 10.62 9.40
CA VAL A 201 9.41 10.76 10.31
C VAL A 201 9.21 9.80 11.47
N VAL A 202 10.10 8.82 11.59
CA VAL A 202 10.21 7.99 12.79
C VAL A 202 10.90 8.84 13.85
N ARG A 203 10.16 9.26 14.87
CA ARG A 203 10.76 9.86 16.07
C ARG A 203 11.16 8.79 17.06
#